data_AF-N6U0T9-F1
#
_entry.id   AF-N6U0T9-F1
#
_cell.length_a   1.000
_cell.length_b   1.000
_cell.length_c   1.000
_cell.angle_alpha   90.00
_cell.angle_beta   90.00
_cell.angle_gamma   90.00
#
_symmetry.space_group_name_H-M   'P 1'
#
loop_
_entity.id
_entity.type
_entity.pdbx_description
1 polymer ?
#
loop_
_entity_poly.entity_id
_entity_poly.type
_entity_poly.pdbx_seq_one_letter_code
_entity_poly.pdbx_strand_id
1 'polypeptide(L)'
;MNLKDLPESTVKLVSSFPKEHAGKILKLALASLQPQRQNLIKPIEKLAIERNIPMENLYEILSVYIGIIRLFVHSTDKDFVATLTDLGFQNDFMASLPFVDNRKELEDTFFVPNYDNFRNVSSMKWRIDISLLNSALTTKTPPSVILSISLKNGKSYTIELNPKAFHLLRFNVARLLREMKCLQLN
;
A
#
# COMPACT_ATOMS: atom_id res chain seq x y z
N MET A 1 14.19 -1.28 -2.09
CA MET A 1 15.27 -0.39 -2.52
C MET A 1 14.82 1.04 -2.31
N ASN A 2 15.67 1.89 -1.72
CA ASN A 2 15.45 3.34 -1.70
C ASN A 2 15.96 3.88 -3.02
N LEU A 3 15.14 4.63 -3.76
CA LEU A 3 15.53 5.15 -5.08
C LEU A 3 16.67 6.16 -4.99
N LYS A 4 16.86 6.81 -3.83
CA LYS A 4 17.84 7.88 -3.64
C LYS A 4 19.31 7.42 -3.70
N ASP A 5 19.55 6.11 -3.58
CA ASP A 5 20.90 5.52 -3.56
C ASP A 5 21.18 4.65 -4.80
N LEU A 6 20.53 4.94 -5.94
CA LEU A 6 20.70 4.15 -7.15
C LEU A 6 22.10 4.33 -7.77
N PRO A 7 22.83 3.24 -8.08
CA PRO A 7 24.05 3.32 -8.86
C PRO A 7 23.78 3.83 -10.28
N GLU A 8 24.68 4.64 -10.84
CA GLU A 8 24.57 5.11 -12.24
C GLU A 8 24.53 3.95 -13.25
N SER A 9 25.18 2.82 -12.94
CA SER A 9 25.14 1.60 -13.76
C SER A 9 23.72 1.06 -13.88
N THR A 10 22.95 1.11 -12.79
CA THR A 10 21.55 0.66 -12.73
C THR A 10 20.65 1.58 -13.54
N VAL A 11 20.86 2.90 -13.45
CA VAL A 11 20.11 3.89 -14.25
C VAL A 11 20.34 3.68 -15.74
N LYS A 12 21.58 3.44 -16.15
CA LYS A 12 21.94 3.10 -17.55
C LYS A 12 21.36 1.77 -18.00
N LEU A 13 21.35 0.76 -17.14
CA LEU A 13 20.75 -0.54 -17.42
C LEU A 13 19.23 -0.42 -17.67
N VAL A 14 18.53 0.34 -16.84
CA VAL A 14 17.08 0.56 -16.98
C VAL A 14 16.75 1.42 -18.19
N SER A 15 17.56 2.47 -18.45
CA SER A 15 17.33 3.39 -19.57
C SER A 15 17.65 2.75 -20.93
N SER A 16 18.62 1.83 -20.98
CA SER A 16 18.95 1.08 -22.21
C SER A 16 17.97 -0.07 -22.50
N PHE A 17 17.07 -0.37 -21.55
CA PHE A 17 16.13 -1.47 -21.70
C PHE A 17 15.04 -1.16 -22.76
N PRO A 18 14.67 -2.12 -23.63
CA PRO A 18 13.69 -1.89 -24.68
C PRO A 18 12.32 -1.41 -24.17
N LYS A 19 11.86 -0.28 -24.72
CA LYS A 19 10.57 0.35 -24.36
C LYS A 19 9.36 -0.58 -24.59
N GLU A 20 9.45 -1.48 -25.57
CA GLU A 20 8.40 -2.48 -25.87
C GLU A 20 8.08 -3.41 -24.69
N HIS A 21 8.98 -3.53 -23.72
CA HIS A 21 8.85 -4.45 -22.59
C HIS A 21 8.60 -3.74 -21.27
N ALA A 22 8.71 -2.41 -21.23
CA ALA A 22 8.43 -1.59 -20.06
C ALA A 22 7.04 -1.89 -19.47
N GLY A 23 6.02 -2.06 -20.31
CA GLY A 23 4.67 -2.41 -19.84
C GLY A 23 4.57 -3.78 -19.17
N LYS A 24 5.33 -4.79 -19.63
CA LYS A 24 5.36 -6.13 -19.00
C LYS A 24 6.09 -6.08 -17.66
N ILE A 25 7.22 -5.38 -17.60
CA ILE A 25 7.97 -5.18 -16.35
C ILE A 25 7.14 -4.41 -15.34
N LEU A 26 6.48 -3.33 -15.78
CA LEU A 26 5.60 -2.54 -14.94
C LEU A 26 4.46 -3.39 -14.37
N LYS A 27 3.83 -4.25 -15.17
CA LYS A 27 2.80 -5.19 -14.68
C LYS A 27 3.35 -6.17 -13.63
N LEU A 28 4.54 -6.71 -13.84
CA LEU A 28 5.18 -7.60 -12.86
C LEU A 28 5.55 -6.87 -11.57
N ALA A 29 6.08 -5.65 -11.68
CA ALA A 29 6.38 -4.78 -10.54
C ALA A 29 5.11 -4.44 -9.76
N LEU A 30 4.01 -4.10 -10.45
CA LEU A 30 2.70 -3.88 -9.82
C LEU A 30 2.17 -5.13 -9.14
N ALA A 31 2.22 -6.30 -9.79
CA ALA A 31 1.79 -7.57 -9.21
C ALA A 31 2.59 -7.91 -7.95
N SER A 32 3.88 -7.53 -7.87
CA SER A 32 4.71 -7.73 -6.68
C SER A 32 4.31 -6.87 -5.48
N LEU A 33 3.61 -5.75 -5.72
CA LEU A 33 3.12 -4.85 -4.67
C LEU A 33 1.71 -5.21 -4.19
N GLN A 34 1.01 -6.11 -4.89
CA GLN A 34 -0.35 -6.50 -4.53
C GLN A 34 -0.37 -7.48 -3.34
N PRO A 35 -1.38 -7.41 -2.46
CA PRO A 35 -1.49 -8.31 -1.28
C PRO A 35 -1.67 -9.78 -1.66
N GLN A 36 -2.24 -10.06 -2.84
CA GLN A 36 -2.41 -11.41 -3.36
C GLN A 36 -1.04 -11.94 -3.82
N ARG A 37 -0.44 -12.77 -2.97
CA ARG A 37 0.83 -13.46 -3.24
C ARG A 37 0.67 -14.46 -4.39
N GLN A 38 0.66 -13.98 -5.62
CA GLN A 38 0.85 -14.82 -6.79
C GLN A 38 2.33 -15.23 -6.85
N ASN A 39 2.62 -16.45 -7.28
CA ASN A 39 4.00 -16.87 -7.49
C ASN A 39 4.55 -16.18 -8.75
N LEU A 40 5.31 -15.10 -8.54
CA LEU A 40 5.90 -14.28 -9.60
C LEU A 40 7.20 -14.85 -10.17
N ILE A 41 7.73 -15.93 -9.60
CA ILE A 41 9.01 -16.54 -10.04
C ILE A 41 8.85 -17.06 -11.48
N LYS A 42 7.80 -17.83 -11.76
CA LYS A 42 7.58 -18.41 -13.10
C LYS A 42 7.42 -17.36 -14.21
N PRO A 43 6.61 -16.29 -14.03
CA PRO A 43 6.56 -15.18 -15.00
C PRO A 43 7.90 -14.49 -15.23
N ILE A 44 8.70 -14.30 -14.17
CA ILE A 44 10.02 -13.65 -14.27
C ILE A 44 11.00 -14.55 -15.03
N GLU A 45 11.06 -15.85 -14.71
CA GLU A 45 11.89 -16.83 -15.41
C GLU A 45 11.52 -16.91 -16.89
N LYS A 46 10.22 -16.96 -17.21
CA LYS A 46 9.74 -16.95 -18.59
C LYS A 46 10.22 -15.70 -19.34
N LEU A 47 10.15 -14.53 -18.71
CA LEU A 47 10.60 -13.28 -19.32
C LEU A 47 12.12 -13.24 -19.51
N ALA A 48 12.89 -13.77 -18.56
CA ALA A 48 14.34 -13.89 -18.66
C ALA A 48 14.74 -14.80 -19.83
N ILE A 49 14.09 -15.96 -19.97
CA ILE A 49 14.35 -16.94 -21.04
C ILE A 49 13.94 -16.37 -22.41
N GLU A 50 12.74 -15.80 -22.54
CA GLU A 50 12.24 -15.23 -23.80
C GLU A 50 13.15 -14.13 -24.36
N ARG A 51 13.93 -13.47 -23.49
CA ARG A 51 14.69 -12.27 -23.85
C ARG A 51 16.19 -12.40 -23.65
N ASN A 52 16.65 -13.59 -23.23
CA ASN A 52 18.05 -13.87 -22.94
C ASN A 52 18.69 -12.82 -22.00
N ILE A 53 17.94 -12.38 -20.99
CA ILE A 53 18.39 -11.39 -20.02
C ILE A 53 18.90 -12.14 -18.78
N PRO A 54 20.09 -11.79 -18.25
CA PRO A 54 20.55 -12.33 -16.98
C PRO A 54 19.53 -12.06 -15.87
N MET A 55 19.24 -13.08 -15.07
CA MET A 55 18.22 -12.99 -14.02
C MET A 55 18.50 -11.82 -13.05
N GLU A 56 19.78 -11.59 -12.74
CA GLU A 56 20.27 -10.49 -11.89
C GLU A 56 19.84 -9.12 -12.43
N ASN A 57 20.10 -8.85 -13.71
CA ASN A 57 19.71 -7.60 -14.37
C ASN A 57 18.19 -7.42 -14.35
N LEU A 58 17.43 -8.51 -14.54
CA LEU A 58 15.97 -8.44 -14.52
C LEU A 58 15.43 -8.10 -13.12
N TYR A 59 16.00 -8.70 -12.06
CA TYR A 59 15.64 -8.34 -10.68
C TYR A 59 16.01 -6.91 -10.36
N GLU A 60 17.16 -6.44 -10.84
CA GLU A 60 17.59 -5.06 -10.65
C GLU A 60 16.62 -4.09 -11.32
N ILE A 61 16.26 -4.32 -12.59
CA ILE A 61 15.27 -3.52 -13.31
C ILE A 61 13.91 -3.56 -12.59
N LEU A 62 13.43 -4.73 -12.17
CA LEU A 62 12.18 -4.87 -11.42
C LEU A 62 12.22 -4.06 -10.12
N SER A 63 13.34 -4.09 -9.40
CA SER A 63 13.51 -3.34 -8.15
C SER A 63 13.39 -1.83 -8.37
N VAL A 64 13.90 -1.32 -9.50
CA VAL A 64 13.76 0.09 -9.88
C VAL A 64 12.32 0.42 -10.22
N TYR A 65 11.64 -0.39 -11.03
CA TYR A 65 10.22 -0.16 -11.37
C TYR A 65 9.33 -0.19 -10.11
N ILE A 66 9.59 -1.10 -9.17
CA ILE A 66 8.90 -1.12 -7.86
C ILE A 66 9.17 0.17 -7.10
N GLY A 67 10.42 0.65 -7.10
CA GLY A 67 10.80 1.94 -6.52
C GLY A 67 10.03 3.10 -7.16
N ILE A 68 9.97 3.16 -8.49
CA ILE A 68 9.27 4.20 -9.25
C ILE A 68 7.78 4.21 -8.92
N ILE A 69 7.13 3.04 -8.87
CA ILE A 69 5.72 2.94 -8.47
C ILE A 69 5.53 3.49 -7.05
N ARG A 70 6.42 3.15 -6.12
CA ARG A 70 6.36 3.68 -4.76
C ARG A 70 6.55 5.18 -4.71
N LEU A 71 7.49 5.73 -5.48
CA LEU A 71 7.69 7.17 -5.58
C LEU A 71 6.43 7.85 -6.10
N PHE A 72 5.85 7.34 -7.19
CA PHE A 72 4.61 7.87 -7.75
C PHE A 72 3.50 7.93 -6.69
N VAL A 73 3.29 6.87 -5.92
CA VAL A 73 2.25 6.83 -4.87
C VAL A 73 2.45 7.87 -3.76
N HIS A 74 3.70 8.24 -3.45
CA HIS A 74 4.03 9.10 -2.30
C HIS A 74 4.47 10.52 -2.68
N SER A 75 4.41 10.90 -3.95
CA SER A 75 4.89 12.21 -4.44
C SER A 75 3.81 12.93 -5.23
N THR A 76 3.93 14.25 -5.39
CA THR A 76 3.19 14.97 -6.44
C THR A 76 3.82 14.72 -7.81
N ASP A 77 3.11 15.00 -8.91
CA ASP A 77 3.68 14.82 -10.26
C ASP A 77 4.92 15.69 -10.48
N LYS A 78 4.96 16.89 -9.88
CA LYS A 78 6.12 17.78 -9.93
C LYS A 78 7.33 17.16 -9.21
N ASP A 79 7.12 16.69 -7.98
CA ASP A 79 8.20 16.09 -7.17
C ASP A 79 8.67 14.76 -7.76
N PHE A 80 7.76 14.00 -8.36
CA PHE A 80 8.04 12.75 -9.06
C PHE A 80 9.00 12.99 -10.24
N VAL A 81 8.68 13.94 -11.12
CA VAL A 81 9.51 14.27 -12.29
C VAL A 81 10.85 14.86 -11.84
N ALA A 82 10.85 15.75 -10.85
CA ALA A 82 12.09 16.31 -10.30
C ALA A 82 13.01 15.21 -9.76
N THR A 83 12.48 14.30 -8.94
CA THR A 83 13.26 13.21 -8.35
C THR A 83 13.82 12.26 -9.41
N LEU A 84 13.06 11.92 -10.46
CA LEU A 84 13.57 11.07 -11.55
C LEU A 84 14.65 11.78 -12.37
N THR A 85 14.52 13.08 -12.57
CA THR A 85 15.53 13.90 -13.26
C THR A 85 16.82 13.96 -12.44
N ASP A 86 16.72 14.16 -11.11
CA ASP A 86 17.86 14.17 -10.18
C ASP A 86 18.59 12.82 -10.14
N LEU A 87 17.87 11.72 -10.34
CA LEU A 87 18.43 10.37 -10.44
C LEU A 87 19.10 10.08 -11.81
N GLY A 88 19.05 11.02 -12.76
CA GLY A 88 19.69 10.90 -14.07
C GLY A 88 18.87 10.12 -15.10
N PHE A 89 17.57 9.90 -14.87
CA PHE A 89 16.71 9.33 -15.90
C PHE A 89 16.43 10.34 -17.02
N GLN A 90 16.52 9.89 -18.27
CA GLN A 90 16.26 10.74 -19.43
C GLN A 90 14.76 11.00 -19.63
N ASN A 91 14.43 12.16 -20.22
CA ASN A 91 13.04 12.52 -20.58
C ASN A 91 12.34 11.45 -21.41
N ASP A 92 13.08 10.80 -22.31
CA ASP A 92 12.60 9.71 -23.17
C ASP A 92 12.12 8.47 -22.41
N PHE A 93 12.73 8.19 -21.24
CA PHE A 93 12.30 7.13 -20.34
C PHE A 93 11.10 7.58 -19.53
N MET A 94 11.13 8.79 -18.98
CA MET A 94 10.03 9.34 -18.19
C MET A 94 8.72 9.43 -19.01
N ALA A 95 8.80 9.86 -20.27
CA ALA A 95 7.65 9.91 -21.18
C ALA A 95 7.08 8.52 -21.54
N SER A 96 7.86 7.45 -21.37
CA SER A 96 7.37 6.08 -21.59
C SER A 96 6.57 5.52 -20.42
N LEU A 97 6.65 6.17 -19.25
CA LEU A 97 5.95 5.74 -18.06
C LEU A 97 4.50 6.29 -18.07
N PRO A 98 3.49 5.47 -17.76
CA PRO A 98 2.09 5.90 -17.81
C PRO A 98 1.67 6.75 -16.60
N PHE A 99 2.61 7.30 -15.83
CA PHE A 99 2.33 7.94 -14.53
C PHE A 99 2.05 9.44 -14.64
N VAL A 100 2.84 10.13 -15.46
CA VAL A 100 2.74 11.59 -15.62
C VAL A 100 1.47 11.90 -16.41
N ASP A 101 0.69 12.88 -15.95
CA ASP A 101 -0.61 13.34 -16.50
C ASP A 101 -1.81 12.37 -16.35
N ASN A 102 -1.58 11.06 -16.18
CA ASN A 102 -2.65 10.05 -16.02
C ASN A 102 -2.94 9.68 -14.56
N ARG A 103 -2.45 10.46 -13.58
CA ARG A 103 -2.56 10.12 -12.16
C ARG A 103 -3.99 9.83 -11.72
N LYS A 104 -4.95 10.69 -12.05
CA LYS A 104 -6.35 10.52 -11.64
C LYS A 104 -6.96 9.24 -12.20
N GLU A 105 -6.71 8.95 -13.47
CA GLU A 105 -7.20 7.72 -14.11
C GLU A 105 -6.60 6.46 -13.49
N LEU A 106 -5.31 6.50 -13.13
CA LEU A 106 -4.64 5.41 -12.41
C LEU A 106 -5.17 5.26 -10.97
N GLU A 107 -5.40 6.36 -10.27
CA GLU A 107 -6.02 6.40 -8.94
C GLU A 107 -7.41 5.75 -8.98
N ASP A 108 -8.24 6.16 -9.94
CA ASP A 108 -9.59 5.62 -10.14
C ASP A 108 -9.60 4.15 -10.57
N THR A 109 -8.65 3.71 -11.39
CA THR A 109 -8.61 2.35 -11.90
C THR A 109 -8.05 1.35 -10.89
N PHE A 110 -6.99 1.72 -10.15
CA PHE A 110 -6.25 0.77 -9.31
C PHE A 110 -6.49 0.94 -7.82
N PHE A 111 -6.79 2.16 -7.36
CA PHE A 111 -6.93 2.44 -5.94
C PHE A 111 -8.41 2.40 -5.53
N VAL A 112 -9.33 3.01 -6.29
CA VAL A 112 -10.76 3.04 -5.93
C VAL A 112 -11.40 1.65 -5.76
N PRO A 113 -11.15 0.64 -6.61
CA PRO A 113 -11.75 -0.69 -6.43
C PRO A 113 -11.22 -1.42 -5.20
N ASN A 114 -9.95 -1.19 -4.83
CA ASN A 114 -9.33 -1.80 -3.65
C ASN A 114 -9.67 -1.05 -2.35
N TYR A 115 -10.01 0.24 -2.45
CA TYR A 115 -10.52 1.06 -1.33
C TYR A 115 -11.93 0.63 -0.89
N ASP A 116 -12.72 0.02 -1.78
CA ASP A 116 -14.08 -0.41 -1.45
C ASP A 116 -14.11 -1.45 -0.31
N ASN A 117 -13.01 -2.20 -0.12
CA ASN A 117 -12.84 -3.10 1.02
C ASN A 117 -12.81 -2.37 2.38
N PHE A 118 -12.27 -1.15 2.43
CA PHE A 118 -12.19 -0.32 3.65
C PHE A 118 -13.40 0.62 3.79
N ARG A 119 -14.08 0.95 2.69
CA ARG A 119 -15.33 1.75 2.68
C ARG A 119 -16.56 0.93 3.09
N ASN A 120 -16.35 -0.31 3.52
CA ASN A 120 -17.39 -1.25 3.87
C ASN A 120 -18.05 -1.00 5.22
N VAL A 121 -17.52 -0.20 6.14
CA VAL A 121 -18.22 0.04 7.43
C VAL A 121 -19.45 0.92 7.17
N SER A 122 -20.65 0.38 7.40
CA SER A 122 -21.92 1.09 7.25
C SER A 122 -22.34 1.77 8.54
N SER A 123 -22.14 1.11 9.69
CA SER A 123 -22.40 1.69 10.99
C SER A 123 -21.55 1.04 12.09
N MET A 124 -21.32 1.80 13.15
CA MET A 124 -20.64 1.35 14.35
C MET A 124 -21.50 1.73 15.56
N LYS A 125 -21.85 0.74 16.38
CA LYS A 125 -22.62 0.92 17.62
C LYS A 125 -21.81 0.39 18.78
N TRP A 126 -21.92 1.02 19.94
CA TRP A 126 -21.25 0.57 21.15
C TRP A 126 -22.21 0.61 22.33
N ARG A 127 -21.99 -0.28 23.30
CA ARG A 127 -22.57 -0.18 24.65
C ARG A 127 -21.51 -0.51 25.69
N ILE A 128 -21.68 0.04 26.88
CA ILE A 128 -20.83 -0.25 28.03
C ILE A 128 -21.69 -1.05 29.01
N ASP A 129 -21.26 -2.27 29.29
CA ASP A 129 -21.89 -3.13 30.27
C ASP A 129 -21.19 -2.90 31.62
N ILE A 130 -21.97 -2.47 32.61
CA ILE A 130 -21.51 -2.19 33.97
C ILE A 130 -22.27 -3.12 34.91
N SER A 131 -21.56 -3.93 35.67
CA SER A 131 -22.17 -4.71 36.75
C SER A 131 -22.18 -3.89 38.04
N LEU A 132 -23.37 -3.66 38.59
CA LEU A 132 -23.54 -3.06 39.91
C LEU A 132 -23.45 -4.16 40.97
N LEU A 133 -22.57 -3.98 41.94
CA LEU A 133 -22.46 -4.88 43.09
C LEU A 133 -23.66 -4.65 44.01
N ASN A 134 -24.46 -5.68 44.25
CA ASN A 134 -25.25 -5.77 45.48
C ASN A 134 -24.33 -6.31 46.59
N SER A 135 -24.51 -5.83 47.82
CA SER A 135 -23.70 -6.18 49.01
C SER A 135 -23.57 -7.68 49.32
N ALA A 136 -24.31 -8.54 48.61
CA ALA A 136 -24.30 -9.99 48.74
C ALA A 136 -23.38 -10.72 47.73
N LEU A 137 -22.85 -10.06 46.69
CA LEU A 137 -21.95 -10.66 45.70
C LEU A 137 -20.50 -10.22 45.96
N THR A 138 -19.64 -11.17 46.32
CA THR A 138 -18.23 -10.97 46.67
C THR A 138 -17.28 -10.81 45.48
N THR A 139 -17.76 -10.92 44.24
CA THR A 139 -16.92 -10.84 43.03
C THR A 139 -17.24 -9.59 42.20
N LYS A 140 -16.23 -8.73 42.00
CA LYS A 140 -16.31 -7.52 41.19
C LYS A 140 -16.12 -7.85 39.71
N THR A 141 -17.19 -7.75 38.91
CA THR A 141 -17.09 -7.85 37.45
C THR A 141 -16.58 -6.50 36.89
N PRO A 142 -15.48 -6.49 36.12
CA PRO A 142 -14.99 -5.27 35.49
C PRO A 142 -15.96 -4.83 34.38
N PRO A 143 -16.07 -3.52 34.09
CA PRO A 143 -16.88 -3.04 32.99
C PRO A 143 -16.34 -3.57 31.65
N SER A 144 -17.23 -3.91 30.72
CA SER A 144 -16.86 -4.32 29.37
C SER A 144 -17.53 -3.42 28.33
N VAL A 145 -16.85 -3.24 27.20
CA VAL A 145 -17.34 -2.45 26.07
C VAL A 145 -17.70 -3.42 24.96
N ILE A 146 -18.96 -3.43 24.55
CA ILE A 146 -19.40 -4.22 23.41
C ILE A 146 -19.46 -3.29 22.20
N LEU A 147 -18.69 -3.65 21.18
CA LEU A 147 -18.59 -2.94 19.93
C LEU A 147 -19.21 -3.77 18.81
N SER A 148 -20.16 -3.19 18.07
CA SER A 148 -20.78 -3.82 16.90
C SER A 148 -20.50 -3.00 15.65
N ILE A 149 -19.95 -3.64 14.64
CA ILE A 149 -19.56 -3.04 13.36
C ILE A 149 -20.39 -3.73 12.28
N SER A 150 -21.25 -2.96 11.62
CA SER A 150 -21.99 -3.44 10.46
C SER A 150 -21.26 -3.02 9.19
N LEU A 151 -21.17 -3.94 8.24
CA LEU A 151 -20.62 -3.70 6.93
C LEU A 151 -21.73 -3.48 5.90
N LYS A 152 -21.43 -2.80 4.80
CA LYS A 152 -22.32 -2.56 3.66
C LYS A 152 -22.71 -3.84 2.94
N ASN A 153 -21.88 -4.87 3.01
CA ASN A 153 -22.17 -6.20 2.48
C ASN A 153 -23.12 -7.02 3.37
N GLY A 154 -23.74 -6.42 4.39
CA GLY A 154 -24.69 -7.06 5.30
C GLY A 154 -24.05 -7.88 6.43
N LYS A 155 -22.72 -8.08 6.44
CA LYS A 155 -22.03 -8.76 7.55
C LYS A 155 -21.95 -7.85 8.77
N SER A 156 -22.06 -8.42 9.96
CA SER A 156 -21.90 -7.70 11.22
C SER A 156 -20.92 -8.43 12.14
N TYR A 157 -20.06 -7.68 12.81
CA TYR A 157 -19.07 -8.19 13.76
C TYR A 157 -19.32 -7.57 15.12
N THR A 158 -19.44 -8.38 16.15
CA THR A 158 -19.59 -7.92 17.53
C THR A 158 -18.41 -8.41 18.36
N ILE A 159 -17.76 -7.49 19.06
CA ILE A 159 -16.55 -7.73 19.83
C ILE A 159 -16.78 -7.20 21.24
N GLU A 160 -16.46 -8.00 22.24
CA GLU A 160 -16.40 -7.56 23.63
C GLU A 160 -14.96 -7.21 24.00
N LEU A 161 -14.77 -6.01 24.55
CA LEU A 161 -13.48 -5.47 24.92
C LEU A 161 -13.46 -5.23 26.43
N ASN A 162 -12.47 -5.82 27.09
CA ASN A 162 -12.13 -5.41 28.45
C ASN A 162 -11.48 -4.00 28.44
N PRO A 163 -11.39 -3.31 29.61
CA PRO A 163 -10.89 -1.94 29.66
C PRO A 163 -9.47 -1.79 29.08
N LYS A 164 -8.60 -2.78 29.31
CA LYS A 164 -7.22 -2.78 28.79
C LYS A 164 -7.20 -2.82 27.27
N ALA A 165 -7.97 -3.72 26.66
CA ALA A 165 -8.09 -3.86 25.21
C ALA A 165 -8.71 -2.60 24.58
N PHE A 166 -9.70 -2.01 25.24
CA PHE A 166 -10.31 -0.75 24.79
C PHE A 166 -9.30 0.41 24.79
N HIS A 167 -8.51 0.56 25.86
CA HIS A 167 -7.48 1.61 25.90
C HIS A 167 -6.38 1.41 24.87
N LEU A 168 -5.97 0.17 24.62
CA LEU A 168 -5.02 -0.16 23.56
C LEU A 168 -5.58 0.20 22.17
N LEU A 169 -6.84 -0.18 21.89
CA LEU A 169 -7.53 0.19 20.66
C LEU A 169 -7.58 1.71 20.50
N ARG A 170 -7.98 2.44 21.54
CA ARG A 170 -8.04 3.92 21.55
C ARG A 170 -6.68 4.54 21.23
N PHE A 171 -5.61 4.05 21.85
CA PHE A 171 -4.26 4.54 21.61
C PHE A 171 -3.81 4.28 20.16
N ASN A 172 -4.00 3.06 19.66
CA ASN A 172 -3.61 2.68 18.31
C ASN A 172 -4.39 3.48 17.25
N VAL A 173 -5.69 3.68 17.43
CA VAL A 173 -6.50 4.51 16.53
C VAL A 173 -6.01 5.97 16.55
N ALA A 174 -5.75 6.54 17.73
CA ALA A 174 -5.24 7.90 17.83
C ALA A 174 -3.86 8.07 17.17
N ARG A 175 -2.98 7.07 17.32
CA ARG A 175 -1.67 7.03 16.67
C ARG A 175 -1.81 6.98 15.15
N LEU A 176 -2.65 6.09 14.61
CA LEU A 176 -2.91 6.01 13.17
C LEU A 176 -3.47 7.32 12.62
N LEU A 177 -4.42 7.94 13.31
CA LEU A 177 -4.97 9.25 12.91
C LEU A 177 -3.91 10.35 12.89
N ARG A 178 -2.97 10.34 13.84
CA ARG A 178 -1.83 11.27 13.84
C ARG A 178 -0.92 11.01 12.65
N GLU A 179 -0.55 9.76 12.40
CA GLU A 179 0.31 9.37 11.28
C GLU A 179 -0.35 9.75 9.94
N MET A 180 -1.64 9.49 9.76
CA MET A 180 -2.41 9.91 8.59
C MET A 180 -2.43 11.43 8.40
N LYS A 181 -2.61 12.20 9.49
CA LYS A 181 -2.53 13.67 9.42
C LYS A 181 -1.14 14.17 9.03
N CYS A 182 -0.09 13.56 9.55
CA CYS A 182 1.28 13.88 9.15
C CYS A 182 1.51 13.60 7.66
N LEU A 183 0.94 12.52 7.12
CA LEU A 183 1.03 12.19 5.69
C LEU A 183 0.24 13.16 4.79
N GLN A 184 -0.83 13.77 5.29
CA GLN A 184 -1.62 14.75 4.52
C GLN A 184 -1.00 16.16 4.47
N LEU A 185 -0.08 16.47 5.39
CA LEU A 185 0.53 17.79 5.55
C LEU A 185 1.94 17.89 4.94
N ASN A 186 2.50 16.78 4.46
CA ASN A 186 3.70 16.73 3.65
C ASN A 186 3.32 16.55 2.18
#